data_AF-A0A803SU30-F1
#
_entry.id   AF-A0A803SU30-F1
#
_cell.length_a   1.000
_cell.length_b   1.000
_cell.length_c   1.000
_cell.angle_alpha   90.00
_cell.angle_beta   90.00
_cell.angle_gamma   90.00
#
_symmetry.space_group_name_H-M   'P 1'
#
loop_
_entity.id
_entity.type
_entity.pdbx_description
1 polymer ?
#
loop_
_entity_poly.entity_id
_entity_poly.type
_entity_poly.pdbx_seq_one_letter_code
_entity_poly.pdbx_strand_id
1 'polypeptide(L)'
;MLASYGLAYSLMKFFTGPMSDFKNVGLVFVNSKRDRTKAVLCMVVAGAIAAIFHTLIAYSDLGYYIINKLHHVDDSVGSKTRKAFLYLAAFPFMDAMAWTHAGILLKHKYSFLVGCASISDVIAQVVFVAILLHSHLECREPLLIPILSLYMGALVRCTTLCLGYYRNIHDIIPDSSGPEMGGDATIKKMLGFWWPLALILATQRISRPIVNLFVSRDLGGSSAATEAVAILTATYPVGHMPYGWLTEIRAVYPAFDKNNPSNKMVNSSSTVSSTHIKKFTFVCMALSLTLCFVMFWTPNVSEKILVDIIGVDFAFAELCVIPLRIFSFFPVPVTVRAHLTGWLMTLKKTFVLAPSSVLRIIVLITSLIVLPYLGVHGATLGVGSLLAGFVGESTMVAIAACYVYQKQKKKRNDNETATEGEDSAMTDMPQIEEMTDIVEMREENE
;
A
#
# COMPACT_ATOMS: atom_id res chain seq x y z
N MET A 1 16.13 5.76 25.23
CA MET A 1 14.66 5.91 25.39
C MET A 1 13.97 6.20 24.06
N LEU A 2 14.36 7.26 23.35
CA LEU A 2 13.93 7.48 21.95
C LEU A 2 14.26 6.28 21.04
N ALA A 3 15.42 5.66 21.23
CA ALA A 3 15.79 4.41 20.54
C ALA A 3 14.81 3.25 20.81
N SER A 4 14.36 3.09 22.06
CA SER A 4 13.38 2.05 22.46
C SER A 4 12.02 2.30 21.81
N TYR A 5 11.55 3.56 21.79
CA TYR A 5 10.33 3.94 21.09
C TYR A 5 10.46 3.72 19.58
N GLY A 6 11.57 4.17 18.97
CA GLY A 6 11.81 4.00 17.53
C GLY A 6 11.82 2.54 17.10
N LEU A 7 12.46 1.66 17.90
CA LEU A 7 12.44 0.22 17.67
C LEU A 7 11.03 -0.37 17.79
N ALA A 8 10.31 -0.05 18.88
CA ALA A 8 8.94 -0.52 19.08
C ALA A 8 7.99 -0.02 17.99
N TYR A 9 8.09 1.25 17.61
CA TYR A 9 7.29 1.85 16.56
C TYR A 9 7.58 1.23 15.18
N SER A 10 8.84 1.00 14.85
CA SER A 10 9.25 0.36 13.59
C SER A 10 8.69 -1.06 13.47
N LEU A 11 8.82 -1.86 14.54
CA LEU A 11 8.29 -3.22 14.57
C LEU A 11 6.75 -3.24 14.61
N MET A 12 6.11 -2.37 15.39
CA MET A 12 4.66 -2.19 15.38
C MET A 12 4.17 -1.84 13.97
N LYS A 13 4.84 -0.91 13.29
CA LYS A 13 4.54 -0.59 11.89
C LYS A 13 4.78 -1.82 11.01
N PHE A 14 5.80 -2.63 11.22
CA PHE A 14 5.96 -3.86 10.45
C PHE A 14 4.72 -4.79 10.56
N PHE A 15 4.23 -5.04 11.78
CA PHE A 15 3.04 -5.88 12.01
C PHE A 15 1.73 -5.26 11.51
N THR A 16 1.53 -3.97 11.75
CA THR A 16 0.29 -3.24 11.35
C THR A 16 0.30 -2.79 9.89
N GLY A 17 1.45 -2.82 9.23
CA GLY A 17 1.61 -2.41 7.85
C GLY A 17 0.65 -3.10 6.89
N PRO A 18 0.65 -4.45 6.84
CA PRO A 18 -0.33 -5.22 6.08
C PRO A 18 -1.79 -4.81 6.30
N MET A 19 -2.14 -4.35 7.49
CA MET A 19 -3.50 -3.92 7.83
C MET A 19 -3.86 -2.60 7.12
N SER A 20 -2.91 -1.70 6.88
CA SER A 20 -3.18 -0.46 6.13
C SER A 20 -3.64 -0.71 4.67
N ASP A 21 -3.28 -1.88 4.10
CA ASP A 21 -3.73 -2.28 2.77
C ASP A 21 -5.20 -2.73 2.71
N PHE A 22 -5.88 -2.90 3.86
CA PHE A 22 -7.33 -3.08 3.86
C PHE A 22 -8.09 -1.85 3.36
N LYS A 23 -7.45 -0.68 3.27
CA LYS A 23 -7.94 0.46 2.48
C LYS A 23 -8.37 0.01 1.08
N ASN A 24 -7.62 -0.88 0.45
CA ASN A 24 -7.90 -1.38 -0.89
C ASN A 24 -9.11 -2.33 -0.91
N VAL A 25 -9.34 -3.09 0.17
CA VAL A 25 -10.54 -3.92 0.35
C VAL A 25 -11.77 -3.04 0.48
N GLY A 26 -11.69 -1.99 1.32
CA GLY A 26 -12.74 -0.98 1.47
C GLY A 26 -13.10 -0.32 0.14
N LEU A 27 -12.09 0.03 -0.65
CA LEU A 27 -12.24 0.64 -1.96
C LEU A 27 -12.89 -0.28 -3.00
N VAL A 28 -12.49 -1.56 -3.06
CA VAL A 28 -12.89 -2.48 -4.15
C VAL A 28 -14.16 -3.27 -3.82
N PHE A 29 -14.32 -3.75 -2.58
CA PHE A 29 -15.34 -4.74 -2.23
C PHE A 29 -16.53 -4.21 -1.43
N VAL A 30 -16.42 -3.06 -0.76
CA VAL A 30 -17.53 -2.54 0.05
C VAL A 30 -18.54 -1.84 -0.86
N ASN A 31 -19.56 -2.57 -1.29
CA ASN A 31 -20.69 -2.07 -2.07
C ASN A 31 -21.99 -1.97 -1.25
N SER A 32 -22.06 -2.68 -0.13
CA SER A 32 -23.23 -2.73 0.74
C SER A 32 -22.87 -2.59 2.23
N LYS A 33 -23.86 -2.34 3.08
CA LYS A 33 -23.67 -2.36 4.55
C LYS A 33 -23.19 -3.75 5.02
N ARG A 34 -23.69 -4.84 4.43
CA ARG A 34 -23.23 -6.21 4.72
C ARG A 34 -21.76 -6.41 4.37
N ASP A 35 -21.32 -5.91 3.23
CA ASP A 35 -19.91 -5.97 2.82
C ASP A 35 -19.02 -5.17 3.78
N ARG A 36 -19.48 -3.99 4.23
CA ARG A 36 -18.79 -3.22 5.27
C ARG A 36 -18.65 -4.03 6.56
N THR A 37 -19.73 -4.62 7.06
CA THR A 37 -19.69 -5.39 8.32
C THR A 37 -18.68 -6.53 8.24
N LYS A 38 -18.62 -7.25 7.11
CA LYS A 38 -17.62 -8.29 6.88
C LYS A 38 -16.20 -7.75 6.83
N ALA A 39 -15.97 -6.63 6.15
CA ALA A 39 -14.66 -6.00 6.08
C ALA A 39 -14.18 -5.51 7.46
N VAL A 40 -15.06 -4.86 8.23
CA VAL A 40 -14.80 -4.43 9.61
C VAL A 40 -14.52 -5.64 10.51
N LEU A 41 -15.29 -6.72 10.40
CA LEU A 41 -15.05 -7.95 11.16
C LEU A 41 -13.67 -8.54 10.88
N CYS A 42 -13.25 -8.62 9.61
CA CYS A 42 -11.91 -9.08 9.25
C CYS A 42 -10.83 -8.24 9.94
N MET A 43 -11.05 -6.93 10.05
CA MET A 43 -10.12 -5.99 10.64
C MET A 43 -10.08 -6.02 12.16
N VAL A 44 -11.23 -6.23 12.81
CA VAL A 44 -11.28 -6.48 14.25
C VAL A 44 -10.52 -7.76 14.58
N VAL A 45 -10.71 -8.83 13.80
CA VAL A 45 -9.96 -10.08 13.99
C VAL A 45 -8.46 -9.89 13.76
N ALA A 46 -8.06 -9.21 12.68
CA ALA A 46 -6.64 -8.91 12.43
C ALA A 46 -6.03 -8.03 13.52
N GLY A 47 -6.77 -7.03 14.02
CA GLY A 47 -6.36 -6.18 15.14
C GLY A 47 -6.22 -6.96 16.44
N ALA A 48 -7.13 -7.91 16.72
CA ALA A 48 -7.04 -8.79 17.88
C ALA A 48 -5.81 -9.69 17.80
N ILE A 49 -5.53 -10.28 16.63
CA ILE A 49 -4.31 -11.06 16.41
C ILE A 49 -3.07 -10.20 16.66
N ALA A 50 -3.01 -8.97 16.11
CA ALA A 50 -1.90 -8.05 16.33
C ALA A 50 -1.73 -7.65 17.81
N ALA A 51 -2.83 -7.40 18.52
CA ALA A 51 -2.83 -7.09 19.94
C ALA A 51 -2.34 -8.26 20.80
N ILE A 52 -2.75 -9.50 20.47
CA ILE A 52 -2.25 -10.72 21.10
C ILE A 52 -0.74 -10.84 20.87
N PHE A 53 -0.28 -10.64 19.63
CA PHE A 53 1.16 -10.66 19.33
C PHE A 53 1.94 -9.60 20.11
N HIS A 54 1.44 -8.36 20.19
CA HIS A 54 2.07 -7.31 20.99
C HIS A 54 2.13 -7.68 22.48
N THR A 55 1.07 -8.29 23.01
CA THR A 55 1.01 -8.75 24.40
C THR A 55 1.99 -9.90 24.65
N LEU A 56 2.09 -10.86 23.72
CA LEU A 56 3.06 -11.95 23.78
C LEU A 56 4.50 -11.41 23.73
N ILE A 57 4.80 -10.46 22.85
CA ILE A 57 6.11 -9.79 22.80
C ILE A 57 6.40 -9.04 24.11
N ALA A 58 5.39 -8.47 24.76
CA ALA A 58 5.58 -7.74 26.01
C ALA A 58 5.91 -8.67 27.19
N TYR A 59 5.24 -9.83 27.29
CA TYR A 59 5.24 -10.67 28.50
C TYR A 59 5.96 -12.01 28.39
N SER A 60 6.34 -12.48 27.19
CA SER A 60 6.98 -13.79 27.01
C SER A 60 8.45 -13.69 26.60
N ASP A 61 9.16 -14.80 26.73
CA ASP A 61 10.55 -14.97 26.27
C ASP A 61 10.71 -14.75 24.76
N LEU A 62 9.61 -14.85 23.99
CA LEU A 62 9.58 -14.48 22.58
C LEU A 62 9.99 -13.01 22.40
N GLY A 63 9.53 -12.12 23.27
CA GLY A 63 9.91 -10.72 23.27
C GLY A 63 11.39 -10.51 23.56
N TYR A 64 11.96 -11.28 24.48
CA TYR A 64 13.40 -11.26 24.74
C TYR A 64 14.20 -11.72 23.51
N TYR A 65 13.75 -12.77 22.83
CA TYR A 65 14.43 -13.26 21.63
C TYR A 65 14.33 -12.27 20.47
N ILE A 66 13.13 -11.76 20.18
CA ILE A 66 12.89 -10.84 19.06
C ILE A 66 13.52 -9.48 19.32
N ILE A 67 13.48 -8.95 20.54
CA ILE A 67 14.00 -7.61 20.81
C ILE A 67 15.47 -7.69 21.20
N ASN A 68 15.81 -8.40 22.28
CA ASN A 68 17.18 -8.36 22.84
C ASN A 68 18.16 -9.16 21.98
N LYS A 69 17.83 -10.40 21.60
CA LYS A 69 18.76 -11.23 20.80
C LYS A 69 18.84 -10.83 19.34
N LEU A 70 17.70 -10.64 18.66
CA LEU A 70 17.70 -10.38 17.21
C LEU A 70 18.18 -8.96 16.87
N HIS A 71 17.86 -7.96 17.71
CA HIS A 71 18.32 -6.58 17.50
C HIS A 71 19.58 -6.21 18.30
N HIS A 72 20.18 -7.15 19.04
CA HIS A 72 21.38 -6.92 19.86
C HIS A 72 21.29 -5.67 20.75
N VAL A 73 20.12 -5.44 21.36
CA VAL A 73 19.93 -4.33 22.30
C VAL A 73 20.14 -4.79 23.74
N ASP A 74 20.70 -3.90 24.54
CA ASP A 74 20.90 -4.09 25.98
C ASP A 74 19.57 -4.28 26.72
N ASP A 75 19.61 -4.92 27.88
CA ASP A 75 18.40 -5.31 28.62
C ASP A 75 17.53 -4.12 29.04
N SER A 76 18.13 -2.94 29.27
CA SER A 76 17.41 -1.72 29.60
C SER A 76 16.59 -1.22 28.41
N VAL A 77 17.20 -1.13 27.22
CA VAL A 77 16.50 -0.77 25.98
C VAL A 77 15.46 -1.83 25.60
N GLY A 78 15.81 -3.11 25.73
CA GLY A 78 14.92 -4.22 25.43
C GLY A 78 13.66 -4.26 26.30
N SER A 79 13.81 -4.08 27.61
CA SER A 79 12.69 -4.00 28.56
C SER A 79 11.76 -2.82 28.27
N LYS A 80 12.32 -1.63 28.01
CA LYS A 80 11.52 -0.44 27.64
C LYS A 80 10.80 -0.62 26.31
N THR A 81 11.41 -1.30 25.35
CA THR A 81 10.80 -1.62 24.04
C THR A 81 9.61 -2.58 24.21
N ARG A 82 9.75 -3.64 25.01
CA ARG A 82 8.64 -4.55 25.36
C ARG A 82 7.48 -3.82 26.03
N LYS A 83 7.79 -2.92 26.97
CA LYS A 83 6.77 -2.06 27.62
C LYS A 83 6.06 -1.15 26.61
N ALA A 84 6.78 -0.58 25.64
CA ALA A 84 6.18 0.22 24.57
C ALA A 84 5.21 -0.59 23.69
N PHE A 85 5.55 -1.85 23.37
CA PHE A 85 4.66 -2.75 22.62
C PHE A 85 3.33 -2.98 23.31
N LEU A 86 3.36 -3.17 24.65
CA LEU A 86 2.14 -3.31 25.44
C LEU A 86 1.26 -2.06 25.31
N TYR A 87 1.85 -0.88 25.45
CA TYR A 87 1.10 0.38 25.29
C TYR A 87 0.56 0.56 23.87
N LEU A 88 1.22 0.03 22.86
CA LEU A 88 0.77 0.05 21.46
C LEU A 88 -0.18 -1.10 21.09
N ALA A 89 -0.62 -1.95 22.03
CA ALA A 89 -1.46 -3.11 21.73
C ALA A 89 -2.85 -2.74 21.18
N ALA A 90 -3.43 -1.60 21.57
CA ALA A 90 -4.74 -1.15 21.09
C ALA A 90 -4.67 -0.38 19.75
N PHE A 91 -3.49 0.15 19.40
CA PHE A 91 -3.27 0.94 18.19
C PHE A 91 -3.71 0.25 16.89
N PRO A 92 -3.44 -1.06 16.67
CA PRO A 92 -3.86 -1.77 15.47
C PRO A 92 -5.36 -1.67 15.19
N PHE A 93 -6.22 -1.69 16.21
CA PHE A 93 -7.68 -1.61 16.03
C PHE A 93 -8.12 -0.24 15.49
N MET A 94 -7.56 0.83 16.03
CA MET A 94 -7.87 2.19 15.59
C MET A 94 -7.36 2.44 14.17
N ASP A 95 -6.12 2.03 13.89
CA ASP A 95 -5.51 2.22 12.57
C ASP A 95 -6.27 1.40 11.50
N ALA A 96 -6.63 0.17 11.83
CA ALA A 96 -7.45 -0.72 10.99
C ALA A 96 -8.79 -0.09 10.58
N MET A 97 -9.52 0.42 11.57
CA MET A 97 -10.83 1.04 11.37
C MET A 97 -10.72 2.27 10.48
N ALA A 98 -9.73 3.11 10.73
CA ALA A 98 -9.47 4.30 9.94
C ALA A 98 -9.16 3.95 8.46
N TRP A 99 -8.23 3.01 8.20
CA TRP A 99 -7.87 2.64 6.82
C TRP A 99 -9.02 2.01 6.03
N THR A 100 -9.86 1.20 6.69
CA THR A 100 -11.03 0.59 6.05
C THR A 100 -12.02 1.67 5.61
N HIS A 101 -12.35 2.62 6.48
CA HIS A 101 -13.27 3.72 6.17
C HIS A 101 -12.68 4.70 5.16
N ALA A 102 -11.37 4.95 5.19
CA ALA A 102 -10.69 5.72 4.15
C ALA A 102 -10.91 5.11 2.75
N GLY A 103 -10.82 3.78 2.63
CA GLY A 103 -11.11 3.07 1.37
C GLY A 103 -12.55 3.29 0.88
N ILE A 104 -13.53 3.19 1.78
CA ILE A 104 -14.95 3.40 1.47
C ILE A 104 -15.21 4.84 1.03
N LEU A 105 -14.62 5.82 1.70
CA LEU A 105 -14.74 7.24 1.37
C LEU A 105 -14.09 7.57 0.01
N LEU A 106 -12.92 7.00 -0.27
CA LEU A 106 -12.24 7.15 -1.57
C LEU A 106 -13.10 6.62 -2.72
N LYS A 107 -13.79 5.50 -2.51
CA LYS A 107 -14.74 4.94 -3.48
C LYS A 107 -15.84 5.95 -3.84
N HIS A 108 -16.42 6.58 -2.83
CA HIS A 108 -17.48 7.58 -2.97
C HIS A 108 -16.94 9.00 -3.22
N LYS A 109 -15.69 9.13 -3.68
CA LYS A 109 -15.06 10.40 -4.11
C LYS A 109 -14.78 11.42 -3.00
N TYR A 110 -14.91 11.05 -1.74
CA TYR A 110 -14.54 11.90 -0.60
C TYR A 110 -13.03 11.91 -0.31
N SER A 111 -12.21 12.03 -1.36
CA SER A 111 -10.74 12.06 -1.26
C SER A 111 -10.22 13.26 -0.45
N PHE A 112 -10.86 14.41 -0.58
CA PHE A 112 -10.54 15.60 0.21
C PHE A 112 -10.72 15.36 1.71
N LEU A 113 -11.84 14.74 2.12
CA LEU A 113 -12.10 14.42 3.53
C LEU A 113 -11.06 13.43 4.09
N VAL A 114 -10.66 12.44 3.29
CA VAL A 114 -9.58 11.51 3.66
C VAL A 114 -8.24 12.25 3.81
N GLY A 115 -7.93 13.17 2.90
CA GLY A 115 -6.73 14.02 2.98
C GLY A 115 -6.72 14.91 4.22
N CYS A 116 -7.83 15.59 4.52
CA CYS A 116 -7.98 16.40 5.73
C CYS A 116 -7.80 15.55 7.00
N ALA A 117 -8.39 14.35 7.05
CA ALA A 117 -8.21 13.46 8.19
C ALA A 117 -6.74 13.05 8.41
N SER A 118 -5.97 12.82 7.34
CA SER A 118 -4.54 12.53 7.42
C SER A 118 -3.69 13.73 7.86
N ILE A 119 -4.04 14.95 7.43
CA ILE A 119 -3.34 16.17 7.88
C ILE A 119 -3.65 16.44 9.35
N SER A 120 -4.92 16.33 9.75
CA SER A 120 -5.35 16.51 11.14
C SER A 120 -4.71 15.49 12.09
N ASP A 121 -4.46 14.25 11.64
CA ASP A 121 -3.68 13.24 12.37
C ASP A 121 -2.29 13.78 12.74
N VAL A 122 -1.54 14.26 11.74
CA VAL A 122 -0.17 14.78 11.94
C VAL A 122 -0.18 16.02 12.82
N ILE A 123 -1.09 16.98 12.58
CA ILE A 123 -1.22 18.18 13.40
C ILE A 123 -1.51 17.81 14.85
N ALA A 124 -2.46 16.89 15.09
CA ALA A 124 -2.77 16.43 16.44
C ALA A 124 -1.55 15.78 17.11
N GLN A 125 -0.79 14.93 16.41
CA GLN A 125 0.44 14.35 16.96
C GLN A 125 1.43 15.44 17.40
N VAL A 126 1.70 16.43 16.55
CA VAL A 126 2.66 17.52 16.86
C VAL A 126 2.18 18.36 18.04
N VAL A 127 0.91 18.77 18.03
CA VAL A 127 0.31 19.57 19.12
C VAL A 127 0.35 18.81 20.45
N PHE A 128 0.01 17.52 20.45
CA PHE A 128 0.05 16.71 21.66
C PHE A 128 1.48 16.44 22.15
N VAL A 129 2.47 16.29 21.26
CA VAL A 129 3.88 16.23 21.68
C VAL A 129 4.25 17.52 22.43
N ALA A 130 3.93 18.69 21.87
CA ALA A 130 4.24 19.98 22.50
C ALA A 130 3.53 20.15 23.87
N ILE A 131 2.25 19.80 23.95
CA ILE A 131 1.48 19.87 25.21
C ILE A 131 2.05 18.91 26.26
N LEU A 132 2.37 17.66 25.89
CA LEU A 132 2.84 16.64 26.82
C LEU A 132 4.27 16.89 27.29
N LEU A 133 5.09 17.59 26.51
CA LEU A 133 6.40 18.07 26.98
C LEU A 133 6.26 19.12 28.09
N HIS A 134 5.21 19.94 28.08
CA HIS A 134 4.97 20.94 29.13
C HIS A 134 4.35 20.37 30.41
N SER A 135 3.82 19.14 30.42
CA SER A 135 3.01 18.61 31.53
C SER A 135 3.79 17.84 32.62
N HIS A 136 5.13 18.00 32.67
CA HIS A 136 6.06 17.24 33.53
C HIS A 136 6.06 15.71 33.32
N LEU A 137 5.32 15.20 32.33
CA LEU A 137 5.28 13.76 31.99
C LEU A 137 6.66 13.23 31.56
N GLU A 138 7.50 14.12 31.01
CA GLU A 138 8.90 13.86 30.67
C GLU A 138 9.70 13.31 31.85
N CYS A 139 9.45 13.79 33.07
CA CYS A 139 10.19 13.39 34.27
C CYS A 139 9.72 12.03 34.84
N ARG A 140 8.47 11.61 34.56
CA ARG A 140 7.91 10.34 35.08
C ARG A 140 8.08 9.19 34.11
N GLU A 141 7.52 9.32 32.91
CA GLU A 141 7.54 8.27 31.89
C GLU A 141 7.62 8.89 30.48
N PRO A 142 8.81 9.33 30.05
CA PRO A 142 8.98 10.05 28.78
C PRO A 142 8.63 9.20 27.55
N LEU A 143 8.60 7.86 27.70
CA LEU A 143 8.15 6.93 26.66
C LEU A 143 6.67 7.12 26.29
N LEU A 144 5.83 7.61 27.22
CA LEU A 144 4.41 7.81 26.98
C LEU A 144 4.13 9.01 26.07
N ILE A 145 5.00 10.02 26.04
CA ILE A 145 4.81 11.23 25.21
C ILE A 145 4.56 10.88 23.75
N PRO A 146 5.47 10.17 23.04
CA PRO A 146 5.26 9.85 21.64
C PRO A 146 4.18 8.77 21.41
N ILE A 147 3.88 7.92 22.41
CA ILE A 147 2.82 6.91 22.31
C ILE A 147 1.43 7.56 22.42
N LEU A 148 1.20 8.40 23.42
CA LEU A 148 -0.06 9.12 23.62
C LEU A 148 -0.33 10.06 22.45
N SER A 149 0.69 10.78 21.99
CA SER A 149 0.56 11.65 20.81
C SER A 149 0.12 10.86 19.57
N LEU A 150 0.73 9.68 19.35
CA LEU A 150 0.35 8.77 18.26
C LEU A 150 -1.10 8.27 18.39
N TYR A 151 -1.56 7.95 19.59
CA TYR A 151 -2.96 7.58 19.84
C TYR A 151 -3.92 8.74 19.55
N MET A 152 -3.58 9.96 19.96
CA MET A 152 -4.42 11.13 19.72
C MET A 152 -4.57 11.42 18.23
N GLY A 153 -3.48 11.35 17.46
CA GLY A 153 -3.53 11.46 16.00
C GLY A 153 -4.41 10.39 15.36
N ALA A 154 -4.19 9.12 15.73
CA ALA A 154 -4.99 8.00 15.22
C ALA A 154 -6.48 8.11 15.63
N LEU A 155 -6.78 8.65 16.80
CA LEU A 155 -8.15 8.88 17.27
C LEU A 155 -8.84 9.96 16.45
N VAL A 156 -8.16 11.08 16.20
CA VAL A 156 -8.66 12.17 15.36
C VAL A 156 -8.95 11.66 13.95
N ARG A 157 -8.01 10.91 13.35
CA ARG A 157 -8.20 10.31 12.02
C ARG A 157 -9.36 9.32 12.00
N CYS A 158 -9.39 8.37 12.95
CA CYS A 158 -10.44 7.36 13.03
C CYS A 158 -11.82 8.00 13.19
N THR A 159 -11.95 8.96 14.10
CA THR A 159 -13.20 9.68 14.35
C THR A 159 -13.66 10.46 13.11
N THR A 160 -12.75 11.20 12.47
CA THR A 160 -13.06 11.99 11.26
C THR A 160 -13.56 11.10 10.12
N LEU A 161 -12.90 9.97 9.87
CA LEU A 161 -13.26 9.05 8.79
C LEU A 161 -14.55 8.27 9.09
N CYS A 162 -14.73 7.82 10.33
CA CYS A 162 -15.97 7.15 10.75
C CYS A 162 -17.16 8.12 10.67
N LEU A 163 -17.03 9.35 11.17
CA LEU A 163 -18.08 10.38 11.05
C LEU A 163 -18.35 10.73 9.58
N GLY A 164 -17.31 10.84 8.75
CA GLY A 164 -17.46 11.06 7.31
C GLY A 164 -18.25 9.94 6.63
N TYR A 165 -18.04 8.68 7.02
CA TYR A 165 -18.85 7.57 6.54
C TYR A 165 -20.30 7.66 7.00
N TYR A 166 -20.55 7.85 8.30
CA TYR A 166 -21.91 7.86 8.85
C TYR A 166 -22.75 9.02 8.33
N ARG A 167 -22.14 10.20 8.14
CA ARG A 167 -22.85 11.39 7.65
C ARG A 167 -23.10 11.38 6.14
N ASN A 168 -22.17 10.85 5.35
CA ASN A 168 -22.20 11.05 3.90
C ASN A 168 -22.51 9.78 3.10
N ILE A 169 -22.36 8.58 3.67
CA ILE A 169 -22.43 7.32 2.92
C ILE A 169 -23.42 6.34 3.53
N HIS A 170 -23.54 6.27 4.86
CA HIS A 170 -24.26 5.21 5.53
C HIS A 170 -25.72 5.05 5.08
N ASP A 171 -26.41 6.16 4.85
CA ASP A 171 -27.82 6.15 4.47
C ASP A 171 -28.04 5.95 2.97
N ILE A 172 -26.99 6.15 2.15
CA ILE A 172 -27.04 6.06 0.69
C ILE A 172 -26.63 4.66 0.20
N ILE A 173 -25.75 3.97 0.94
CA ILE A 173 -25.26 2.64 0.56
C ILE A 173 -26.36 1.58 0.82
N PRO A 174 -26.63 0.67 -0.13
CA PRO A 174 -27.66 -0.35 0.04
C PRO A 174 -27.30 -1.37 1.12
N ASP A 175 -28.31 -2.05 1.64
CA ASP A 175 -28.12 -3.09 2.64
C ASP A 175 -27.43 -4.35 2.07
N SER A 176 -27.70 -4.69 0.79
CA SER A 176 -27.07 -5.80 0.06
C SER A 176 -26.65 -5.41 -1.35
N SER A 177 -25.60 -6.07 -1.85
CA SER A 177 -25.06 -5.87 -3.19
C SER A 177 -25.90 -6.58 -4.26
N GLY A 178 -26.24 -5.87 -5.34
CA GLY A 178 -27.04 -6.42 -6.44
C GLY A 178 -26.32 -7.52 -7.26
N PRO A 179 -27.08 -8.28 -8.09
CA PRO A 179 -26.53 -9.36 -8.91
C PRO A 179 -25.49 -8.87 -9.94
N GLU A 180 -25.63 -7.64 -10.44
CA GLU A 180 -24.66 -7.01 -11.37
C GLU A 180 -23.23 -6.87 -10.78
N MET A 181 -23.11 -6.86 -9.45
CA MET A 181 -21.82 -6.79 -8.73
C MET A 181 -21.25 -8.18 -8.39
N GLY A 182 -21.96 -9.25 -8.76
CA GLY A 182 -21.66 -10.63 -8.35
C GLY A 182 -22.09 -10.95 -6.91
N GLY A 183 -23.07 -10.20 -6.38
CA GLY A 183 -23.59 -10.34 -5.02
C GLY A 183 -22.66 -9.83 -3.92
N ASP A 184 -23.05 -10.04 -2.66
CA ASP A 184 -22.23 -9.66 -1.50
C ASP A 184 -20.87 -10.39 -1.53
N ALA A 185 -19.80 -9.66 -1.21
CA ALA A 185 -18.47 -10.23 -1.11
C ALA A 185 -18.38 -11.20 0.08
N THR A 186 -17.71 -12.33 -0.13
CA THR A 186 -17.41 -13.29 0.95
C THR A 186 -16.09 -12.92 1.62
N ILE A 187 -15.96 -13.24 2.92
CA ILE A 187 -14.72 -13.03 3.68
C ILE A 187 -13.54 -13.73 2.97
N LYS A 188 -13.76 -14.95 2.46
CA LYS A 188 -12.75 -15.68 1.67
C LYS A 188 -12.26 -14.90 0.45
N LYS A 189 -13.16 -14.23 -0.29
CA LYS A 189 -12.79 -13.39 -1.45
C LYS A 189 -12.03 -12.15 -1.01
N MET A 190 -12.45 -11.48 0.07
CA MET A 190 -11.75 -10.30 0.60
C MET A 190 -10.33 -10.64 1.07
N LEU A 191 -10.18 -11.73 1.84
CA LEU A 191 -8.87 -12.21 2.30
C LEU A 191 -8.00 -12.69 1.13
N GLY A 192 -8.59 -13.43 0.17
CA GLY A 192 -7.93 -13.85 -1.07
C GLY A 192 -7.39 -12.67 -1.90
N PHE A 193 -8.07 -11.53 -1.84
CA PHE A 193 -7.62 -10.29 -2.46
C PHE A 193 -6.55 -9.55 -1.65
N TRP A 194 -6.69 -9.52 -0.32
CA TRP A 194 -5.84 -8.75 0.58
C TRP A 194 -4.47 -9.39 0.82
N TRP A 195 -4.42 -10.70 1.08
CA TRP A 195 -3.17 -11.35 1.51
C TRP A 195 -1.98 -11.17 0.55
N PRO A 196 -2.16 -11.15 -0.80
CA PRO A 196 -1.05 -10.89 -1.72
C PRO A 196 -0.51 -9.47 -1.58
N LEU A 197 -1.39 -8.48 -1.38
CA LEU A 197 -1.02 -7.07 -1.18
C LEU A 197 -0.29 -6.90 0.15
N ALA A 198 -0.83 -7.51 1.21
CA ALA A 198 -0.20 -7.58 2.52
C ALA A 198 1.21 -8.19 2.46
N LEU A 199 1.39 -9.29 1.73
CA LEU A 199 2.69 -9.92 1.52
C LEU A 199 3.68 -8.95 0.87
N ILE A 200 3.27 -8.29 -0.22
CA ILE A 200 4.11 -7.29 -0.91
C ILE A 200 4.55 -6.19 0.05
N LEU A 201 3.63 -5.63 0.82
CA LEU A 201 3.93 -4.55 1.76
C LEU A 201 4.86 -5.01 2.89
N ALA A 202 4.64 -6.21 3.43
CA ALA A 202 5.52 -6.80 4.43
C ALA A 202 6.95 -6.98 3.88
N THR A 203 7.07 -7.51 2.67
CA THR A 203 8.34 -7.68 1.97
C THR A 203 9.05 -6.36 1.66
N GLN A 204 8.30 -5.31 1.31
CA GLN A 204 8.86 -3.97 1.13
C GLN A 204 9.41 -3.41 2.45
N ARG A 205 8.72 -3.64 3.57
CA ARG A 205 9.17 -3.18 4.90
C ARG A 205 10.40 -3.92 5.41
N ILE A 206 10.50 -5.24 5.17
CA ILE A 206 11.68 -6.03 5.59
C ILE A 206 12.92 -5.76 4.74
N SER A 207 12.77 -5.15 3.55
CA SER A 207 13.90 -4.85 2.65
C SER A 207 14.97 -3.97 3.32
N ARG A 208 14.56 -2.95 4.11
CA ARG A 208 15.50 -2.03 4.77
C ARG A 208 16.34 -2.73 5.86
N PRO A 209 15.76 -3.53 6.79
CA PRO A 209 16.54 -4.37 7.69
C PRO A 209 17.55 -5.28 6.98
N ILE A 210 17.14 -5.96 5.90
CA ILE A 210 18.03 -6.83 5.13
C ILE A 210 19.21 -6.04 4.58
N VAL A 211 18.94 -4.88 3.97
CA VAL A 211 19.99 -4.01 3.41
C VAL A 211 20.96 -3.55 4.49
N ASN A 212 20.45 -3.04 5.61
CA ASN A 212 21.31 -2.55 6.71
C ASN A 212 22.20 -3.68 7.26
N LEU A 213 21.68 -4.91 7.37
CA LEU A 213 22.45 -6.08 7.78
C LEU A 213 23.58 -6.40 6.81
N PHE A 214 23.31 -6.44 5.50
CA PHE A 214 24.32 -6.78 4.50
C PHE A 214 25.38 -5.67 4.35
N VAL A 215 24.97 -4.40 4.37
CA VAL A 215 25.90 -3.26 4.32
C VAL A 215 26.82 -3.26 5.56
N SER A 216 26.29 -3.57 6.73
CA SER A 216 27.11 -3.69 7.95
C SER A 216 28.12 -4.84 7.87
N ARG A 217 27.72 -5.97 7.28
CA ARG A 217 28.58 -7.16 7.11
C ARG A 217 29.65 -6.98 6.04
N ASP A 218 29.32 -6.31 4.94
CA ASP A 218 30.26 -5.98 3.86
C ASP A 218 31.49 -5.21 4.40
N LEU A 219 31.24 -4.28 5.33
CA LEU A 219 32.28 -3.46 5.96
C LEU A 219 32.85 -4.09 7.25
N GLY A 220 32.63 -5.39 7.47
CA GLY A 220 33.24 -6.15 8.57
C GLY A 220 32.89 -5.68 9.98
N GLY A 221 31.77 -4.96 10.17
CA GLY A 221 31.41 -4.39 11.47
C GLY A 221 32.36 -3.29 11.98
N SER A 222 33.17 -2.71 11.09
CA SER A 222 34.08 -1.60 11.41
C SER A 222 33.34 -0.28 11.70
N SER A 223 34.07 0.78 12.07
CA SER A 223 33.49 2.13 12.21
C SER A 223 32.79 2.60 10.92
N ALA A 224 33.33 2.23 9.75
CA ALA A 224 32.72 2.51 8.45
C ALA A 224 31.37 1.80 8.27
N ALA A 225 31.17 0.63 8.88
CA ALA A 225 29.88 -0.06 8.87
C ALA A 225 28.79 0.74 9.59
N THR A 226 29.13 1.30 10.75
CA THR A 226 28.24 2.15 11.54
C THR A 226 27.89 3.44 10.79
N GLU A 227 28.89 4.07 10.18
CA GLU A 227 28.71 5.27 9.36
C GLU A 227 27.81 5.00 8.15
N ALA A 228 28.05 3.91 7.41
CA ALA A 228 27.22 3.54 6.27
C ALA A 228 25.74 3.31 6.65
N VAL A 229 25.47 2.65 7.78
CA VAL A 229 24.11 2.46 8.28
C VAL A 229 23.48 3.78 8.76
N ALA A 230 24.28 4.68 9.33
CA ALA A 230 23.82 6.03 9.69
C ALA A 230 23.42 6.82 8.44
N ILE A 231 24.27 6.81 7.39
CA ILE A 231 23.97 7.46 6.10
C ILE A 231 22.68 6.90 5.50
N LEU A 232 22.49 5.58 5.49
CA LEU A 232 21.24 4.96 5.05
C LEU A 232 20.02 5.43 5.85
N THR A 233 20.18 5.56 7.17
CA THR A 233 19.12 6.02 8.06
C THR A 233 18.69 7.47 7.75
N ALA A 234 19.63 8.35 7.43
CA ALA A 234 19.34 9.73 7.03
C ALA A 234 18.79 9.82 5.59
N THR A 235 19.34 9.04 4.66
CA THR A 235 18.99 9.11 3.24
C THR A 235 17.66 8.44 2.90
N TYR A 236 17.24 7.40 3.62
CA TYR A 236 15.94 6.74 3.39
C TYR A 236 14.71 7.67 3.47
N PRO A 237 14.50 8.46 4.53
CA PRO A 237 13.35 9.37 4.61
C PRO A 237 13.44 10.50 3.58
N VAL A 238 14.62 11.12 3.44
CA VAL A 238 14.84 12.24 2.49
C VAL A 238 14.65 11.77 1.06
N GLY A 239 15.24 10.62 0.69
CA GLY A 239 15.10 10.00 -0.62
C GLY A 239 13.67 9.58 -0.92
N HIS A 240 12.90 9.12 0.08
CA HIS A 240 11.51 8.69 -0.10
C HIS A 240 10.51 9.84 -0.27
N MET A 241 10.80 11.02 0.28
CA MET A 241 9.89 12.17 0.28
C MET A 241 9.31 12.54 -1.11
N PRO A 242 10.11 12.64 -2.20
CA PRO A 242 9.62 13.14 -3.48
C PRO A 242 8.76 12.15 -4.26
N TYR A 243 8.86 10.85 -3.94
CA TYR A 243 8.26 9.77 -4.73
C TYR A 243 7.32 8.87 -3.93
N GLY A 244 7.35 8.90 -2.59
CA GLY A 244 6.59 7.98 -1.76
C GLY A 244 5.08 8.02 -2.03
N TRP A 245 4.55 9.21 -2.33
CA TRP A 245 3.14 9.42 -2.67
C TRP A 245 2.71 8.74 -3.98
N LEU A 246 3.63 8.41 -4.89
CA LEU A 246 3.31 7.68 -6.13
C LEU A 246 2.73 6.28 -5.85
N THR A 247 3.00 5.71 -4.68
CA THR A 247 2.42 4.42 -4.28
C THR A 247 0.89 4.46 -4.18
N GLU A 248 0.30 5.65 -3.96
CA GLU A 248 -1.14 5.87 -3.88
C GLU A 248 -1.83 5.87 -5.25
N ILE A 249 -1.08 5.92 -6.36
CA ILE A 249 -1.62 5.78 -7.72
C ILE A 249 -2.40 4.46 -7.87
N ARG A 250 -2.08 3.42 -7.09
CA ARG A 250 -2.81 2.14 -7.08
C ARG A 250 -4.30 2.28 -6.75
N ALA A 251 -4.71 3.34 -6.05
CA ALA A 251 -6.10 3.60 -5.72
C ALA A 251 -6.88 4.29 -6.86
N VAL A 252 -6.18 4.89 -7.84
CA VAL A 252 -6.81 5.69 -8.90
C VAL A 252 -7.67 4.84 -9.83
N TYR A 253 -7.15 3.70 -10.30
CA TYR A 253 -7.92 2.80 -11.18
C TYR A 253 -9.20 2.29 -10.52
N PRO A 254 -9.16 1.64 -9.33
CA PRO A 254 -10.37 1.15 -8.71
C PRO A 254 -11.37 2.26 -8.41
N ALA A 255 -10.88 3.44 -7.99
CA ALA A 255 -11.75 4.56 -7.68
C ALA A 255 -12.40 5.14 -8.94
N PHE A 256 -11.66 5.41 -10.01
CA PHE A 256 -12.13 6.29 -11.11
C PHE A 256 -12.44 5.59 -12.43
N ASP A 257 -11.98 4.36 -12.67
CA ASP A 257 -12.19 3.72 -13.97
C ASP A 257 -13.68 3.53 -14.26
N LYS A 258 -14.14 4.08 -15.39
CA LYS A 258 -15.54 4.02 -15.83
C LYS A 258 -16.02 2.60 -16.13
N ASN A 259 -15.10 1.70 -16.47
CA ASN A 259 -15.40 0.30 -16.78
C ASN A 259 -15.57 -0.55 -15.52
N ASN A 260 -15.30 0.00 -14.33
CA ASN A 260 -15.49 -0.70 -13.07
C ASN A 260 -16.99 -0.70 -12.69
N PRO A 261 -17.64 -1.88 -12.59
CA PRO A 261 -19.05 -1.98 -12.21
C PRO A 261 -19.34 -1.25 -10.89
N SER A 262 -18.42 -1.34 -9.92
CA SER A 262 -18.52 -0.69 -8.61
C SER A 262 -18.73 0.82 -8.67
N ASN A 263 -18.34 1.47 -9.78
CA ASN A 263 -18.44 2.93 -9.96
C ASN A 263 -19.75 3.36 -10.66
N LYS A 264 -20.54 2.42 -11.20
CA LYS A 264 -21.84 2.73 -11.81
C LYS A 264 -22.94 3.02 -10.79
N MET A 265 -22.85 2.43 -9.58
CA MET A 265 -23.82 2.61 -8.49
C MET A 265 -23.66 3.93 -7.71
N VAL A 266 -22.43 4.45 -7.63
CA VAL A 266 -22.22 5.78 -7.07
C VAL A 266 -22.67 6.74 -8.17
N ASN A 267 -23.85 7.36 -8.03
CA ASN A 267 -24.52 8.31 -8.97
C ASN A 267 -23.61 9.47 -9.43
N SER A 268 -22.52 9.14 -10.09
CA SER A 268 -21.46 10.00 -10.54
C SER A 268 -21.14 9.47 -11.92
N SER A 269 -21.49 10.27 -12.91
CA SER A 269 -21.07 10.21 -14.31
C SER A 269 -19.53 10.14 -14.41
N SER A 270 -18.93 9.03 -13.98
CA SER A 270 -17.48 8.83 -14.06
C SER A 270 -17.12 8.61 -15.52
N THR A 271 -16.84 9.70 -16.22
CA THR A 271 -16.42 9.73 -17.63
C THR A 271 -14.94 9.40 -17.80
N VAL A 272 -14.24 9.04 -16.73
CA VAL A 272 -12.78 8.87 -16.73
C VAL A 272 -12.41 7.56 -17.43
N SER A 273 -11.95 7.69 -18.67
CA SER A 273 -11.39 6.58 -19.44
C SER A 273 -9.99 6.18 -18.95
N SER A 274 -9.59 4.93 -19.24
CA SER A 274 -8.23 4.45 -18.97
C SER A 274 -7.13 5.36 -19.56
N THR A 275 -7.40 6.03 -20.69
CA THR A 275 -6.46 7.00 -21.29
C THR A 275 -6.20 8.19 -20.38
N HIS A 276 -7.23 8.73 -19.72
CA HIS A 276 -7.05 9.82 -18.75
C HIS A 276 -6.22 9.37 -17.55
N ILE A 277 -6.48 8.15 -17.04
CA ILE A 277 -5.71 7.58 -15.92
C ILE A 277 -4.24 7.40 -16.29
N LYS A 278 -3.94 6.93 -17.51
CA LYS A 278 -2.56 6.82 -18.02
C LYS A 278 -1.87 8.17 -18.12
N LYS A 279 -2.53 9.18 -18.70
CA LYS A 279 -1.99 10.56 -18.78
C LYS A 279 -1.72 11.13 -17.40
N PHE A 280 -2.68 11.01 -16.47
CA PHE A 280 -2.51 11.44 -15.08
C PHE A 280 -1.31 10.74 -14.40
N THR A 281 -1.22 9.42 -14.54
CA THR A 281 -0.09 8.63 -14.01
C THR A 281 1.25 9.10 -14.56
N PHE A 282 1.31 9.36 -15.87
CA PHE A 282 2.54 9.86 -16.52
C PHE A 282 2.94 11.24 -16.00
N VAL A 283 1.99 12.16 -15.82
CA VAL A 283 2.24 13.48 -15.21
C VAL A 283 2.75 13.32 -13.78
N CYS A 284 2.15 12.45 -12.96
CA CYS A 284 2.64 12.20 -11.60
C CYS A 284 4.08 11.68 -11.57
N MET A 285 4.41 10.74 -12.47
CA MET A 285 5.76 10.22 -12.61
C MET A 285 6.75 11.30 -13.04
N ALA A 286 6.43 12.08 -14.06
CA ALA A 286 7.27 13.17 -14.57
C ALA A 286 7.50 14.24 -13.49
N LEU A 287 6.45 14.60 -12.74
CA LEU A 287 6.53 15.52 -11.62
C LEU A 287 7.49 14.98 -10.54
N SER A 288 7.29 13.75 -10.09
CA SER A 288 8.13 13.15 -9.06
C SER A 288 9.59 12.98 -9.50
N LEU A 289 9.84 12.58 -10.75
CA LEU A 289 11.18 12.54 -11.34
C LEU A 289 11.83 13.92 -11.33
N THR A 290 11.11 14.93 -11.82
CA THR A 290 11.62 16.31 -11.86
C THR A 290 11.97 16.80 -10.46
N LEU A 291 11.09 16.57 -9.48
CA LEU A 291 11.33 16.89 -8.06
C LEU A 291 12.59 16.18 -7.54
N CYS A 292 12.75 14.88 -7.79
CA CYS A 292 13.95 14.14 -7.41
C CYS A 292 15.23 14.73 -8.02
N PHE A 293 15.23 15.01 -9.32
CA PHE A 293 16.40 15.58 -9.99
C PHE A 293 16.73 16.98 -9.47
N VAL A 294 15.72 17.84 -9.31
CA VAL A 294 15.90 19.19 -8.75
C VAL A 294 16.43 19.10 -7.31
N MET A 295 15.90 18.22 -6.46
CA MET A 295 16.33 18.14 -5.06
C MET A 295 17.71 17.49 -4.85
N PHE A 296 18.07 16.47 -5.62
CA PHE A 296 19.26 15.65 -5.34
C PHE A 296 20.45 15.91 -6.28
N TRP A 297 20.22 16.62 -7.39
CA TRP A 297 21.28 16.98 -8.34
C TRP A 297 21.63 18.46 -8.33
N THR A 298 20.77 19.33 -7.80
CA THR A 298 21.12 20.74 -7.62
C THR A 298 22.14 20.88 -6.48
N PRO A 299 23.28 21.54 -6.71
CA PRO A 299 24.31 21.72 -5.68
C PRO A 299 23.76 22.36 -4.41
N ASN A 300 24.17 21.85 -3.25
CA ASN A 300 23.81 22.33 -1.91
C ASN A 300 22.34 22.18 -1.50
N VAL A 301 21.44 21.65 -2.35
CA VAL A 301 20.03 21.49 -1.97
C VAL A 301 19.84 20.29 -1.05
N SER A 302 20.38 19.13 -1.43
CA SER A 302 20.33 17.91 -0.61
C SER A 302 21.00 18.10 0.74
N GLU A 303 22.14 18.78 0.75
CA GLU A 303 22.98 19.05 1.91
C GLU A 303 22.26 20.00 2.87
N LYS A 304 21.65 21.08 2.36
CA LYS A 304 20.83 21.98 3.19
C LYS A 304 19.63 21.28 3.80
N ILE A 305 18.94 20.41 3.06
CA ILE A 305 17.84 19.62 3.63
C ILE A 305 18.34 18.75 4.79
N LEU A 306 19.50 18.11 4.62
CA LEU A 306 20.08 17.27 5.67
C LEU A 306 20.54 18.10 6.88
N VAL A 307 21.23 19.21 6.66
CA VAL A 307 21.75 20.07 7.74
C VAL A 307 20.63 20.81 8.47
N ASP A 308 19.74 21.50 7.73
CA ASP A 308 18.76 22.41 8.33
C ASP A 308 17.52 21.67 8.87
N ILE A 309 17.10 20.58 8.23
CA ILE A 309 15.87 19.84 8.61
C ILE A 309 16.20 18.62 9.46
N ILE A 310 17.20 17.82 9.07
CA ILE A 310 17.58 16.61 9.84
C ILE A 310 18.54 16.96 10.98
N GLY A 311 19.35 18.02 10.85
CA GLY A 311 20.26 18.46 11.90
C GLY A 311 21.59 17.68 11.92
N VAL A 312 22.04 17.14 10.78
CA VAL A 312 23.34 16.48 10.66
C VAL A 312 24.45 17.48 10.31
N ASP A 313 25.70 17.15 10.59
CA ASP A 313 26.83 17.97 10.18
C ASP A 313 27.05 17.93 8.67
N PHE A 314 27.75 18.94 8.15
CA PHE A 314 27.96 19.10 6.71
C PHE A 314 28.78 17.96 6.09
N ALA A 315 29.81 17.46 6.79
CA ALA A 315 30.64 16.36 6.27
C ALA A 315 29.82 15.08 6.13
N PHE A 316 28.96 14.79 7.11
CA PHE A 316 28.01 13.68 7.03
C PHE A 316 26.96 13.89 5.91
N ALA A 317 26.53 15.13 5.68
CA ALA A 317 25.59 15.46 4.61
C ALA A 317 26.19 15.20 3.21
N GLU A 318 27.47 15.49 3.00
CA GLU A 318 28.17 15.19 1.74
C GLU A 318 28.16 13.69 1.42
N LEU A 319 28.36 12.83 2.42
CA LEU A 319 28.32 11.37 2.26
C LEU A 319 26.94 10.84 1.85
N CYS A 320 25.88 11.60 2.14
CA CYS A 320 24.50 11.26 1.78
C CYS A 320 24.15 11.59 0.31
N VAL A 321 24.92 12.44 -0.37
CA VAL A 321 24.58 12.97 -1.70
C VAL A 321 24.50 11.86 -2.75
N ILE A 322 25.50 10.96 -2.81
CA ILE A 322 25.52 9.88 -3.81
C ILE A 322 24.33 8.93 -3.64
N PRO A 323 24.04 8.40 -2.43
CA PRO A 323 22.81 7.63 -2.20
C PRO A 323 21.53 8.37 -2.60
N LEU A 324 21.41 9.67 -2.31
CA LEU A 324 20.25 10.48 -2.70
C LEU A 324 20.11 10.63 -4.22
N ARG A 325 21.22 10.75 -4.95
CA ARG A 325 21.19 10.75 -6.42
C ARG A 325 20.62 9.45 -6.98
N ILE A 326 20.97 8.30 -6.39
CA ILE A 326 20.37 7.00 -6.79
C ILE A 326 18.87 6.96 -6.52
N PHE A 327 18.41 7.58 -5.43
CA PHE A 327 16.96 7.70 -5.15
C PHE A 327 16.18 8.41 -6.26
N SER A 328 16.84 9.21 -7.10
CA SER A 328 16.19 9.91 -8.22
C SER A 328 15.56 8.99 -9.25
N PHE A 329 15.97 7.71 -9.30
CA PHE A 329 15.46 6.74 -10.26
C PHE A 329 14.29 5.89 -9.72
N PHE A 330 13.97 5.96 -8.43
CA PHE A 330 12.85 5.21 -7.82
C PHE A 330 11.46 5.56 -8.36
N PRO A 331 11.15 6.81 -8.78
CA PRO A 331 9.84 7.15 -9.32
C PRO A 331 9.37 6.24 -10.47
N VAL A 332 10.28 5.79 -11.34
CA VAL A 332 9.94 4.95 -12.50
C VAL A 332 9.39 3.58 -12.09
N PRO A 333 10.16 2.70 -11.41
CA PRO A 333 9.66 1.37 -11.03
C PRO A 333 8.47 1.46 -10.08
N VAL A 334 8.43 2.47 -9.19
CA VAL A 334 7.32 2.67 -8.25
C VAL A 334 6.02 3.01 -9.00
N THR A 335 6.07 3.91 -9.98
CA THR A 335 4.89 4.30 -10.78
C THR A 335 4.36 3.11 -11.57
N VAL A 336 5.23 2.43 -12.32
CA VAL A 336 4.84 1.29 -13.16
C VAL A 336 4.15 0.21 -12.31
N ARG A 337 4.76 -0.14 -11.18
CA ARG A 337 4.21 -1.11 -10.24
C ARG A 337 2.85 -0.66 -9.67
N ALA A 338 2.75 0.58 -9.21
CA ALA A 338 1.52 1.11 -8.59
C ALA A 338 0.37 1.18 -9.61
N HIS A 339 0.63 1.65 -10.83
CA HIS A 339 -0.36 1.75 -11.91
C HIS A 339 -0.93 0.37 -12.27
N LEU A 340 -0.05 -0.61 -12.50
CA LEU A 340 -0.46 -1.95 -12.90
C LEU A 340 -1.13 -2.73 -11.77
N THR A 341 -0.67 -2.52 -10.53
CA THR A 341 -1.33 -3.07 -9.34
C THR A 341 -2.74 -2.51 -9.21
N GLY A 342 -2.95 -1.21 -9.39
CA GLY A 342 -4.28 -0.59 -9.37
C GLY A 342 -5.21 -1.15 -10.45
N TRP A 343 -4.68 -1.39 -11.66
CA TRP A 343 -5.45 -2.05 -12.72
C TRP A 343 -5.85 -3.48 -12.34
N LEU A 344 -4.91 -4.28 -11.84
CA LEU A 344 -5.18 -5.67 -11.39
C LEU A 344 -6.13 -5.72 -10.19
N MET A 345 -6.11 -4.72 -9.32
CA MET A 345 -7.06 -4.56 -8.22
C MET A 345 -8.49 -4.33 -8.73
N THR A 346 -8.65 -3.53 -9.79
CA THR A 346 -9.95 -3.32 -10.45
C THR A 346 -10.51 -4.63 -11.00
N LEU A 347 -9.63 -5.48 -11.53
CA LEU A 347 -9.98 -6.83 -12.00
C LEU A 347 -10.15 -7.86 -10.87
N LYS A 348 -9.95 -7.48 -9.60
CA LYS A 348 -9.96 -8.36 -8.42
C LYS A 348 -8.96 -9.54 -8.54
N LYS A 349 -7.89 -9.39 -9.32
CA LYS A 349 -6.87 -10.41 -9.59
C LYS A 349 -5.53 -10.08 -8.91
N THR A 350 -5.51 -9.90 -7.59
CA THR A 350 -4.29 -9.55 -6.86
C THR A 350 -3.36 -10.74 -6.61
N PHE A 351 -3.86 -11.98 -6.69
CA PHE A 351 -3.05 -13.18 -6.48
C PHE A 351 -1.84 -13.26 -7.42
N VAL A 352 -1.97 -12.77 -8.66
CA VAL A 352 -0.87 -12.74 -9.64
C VAL A 352 0.29 -11.83 -9.24
N LEU A 353 0.08 -10.97 -8.23
CA LEU A 353 1.10 -10.06 -7.70
C LEU A 353 2.00 -10.74 -6.66
N ALA A 354 1.57 -11.82 -6.01
CA ALA A 354 2.34 -12.47 -4.94
C ALA A 354 3.78 -12.88 -5.36
N PRO A 355 4.04 -13.41 -6.58
CA PRO A 355 5.41 -13.72 -7.00
C PRO A 355 6.34 -12.50 -7.06
N SER A 356 5.80 -11.29 -7.26
CA SER A 356 6.63 -10.07 -7.34
C SER A 356 7.35 -9.74 -6.05
N SER A 357 6.77 -10.06 -4.89
CA SER A 357 7.42 -9.84 -3.59
C SER A 357 8.60 -10.81 -3.40
N VAL A 358 8.45 -12.06 -3.81
CA VAL A 358 9.53 -13.05 -3.74
C VAL A 358 10.68 -12.63 -4.65
N LEU A 359 10.38 -12.24 -5.89
CA LEU A 359 11.42 -11.78 -6.83
C LEU A 359 12.15 -10.54 -6.31
N ARG A 360 11.43 -9.59 -5.69
CA ARG A 360 12.04 -8.42 -5.04
C ARG A 360 13.15 -8.83 -4.06
N ILE A 361 12.89 -9.80 -3.19
CA ILE A 361 13.87 -10.25 -2.19
C ILE A 361 15.03 -10.99 -2.83
N ILE A 362 14.77 -11.84 -3.82
CA ILE A 362 15.82 -12.54 -4.56
C ILE A 362 16.75 -11.52 -5.22
N VAL A 363 16.21 -10.59 -6.00
CA VAL A 363 17.00 -9.55 -6.68
C VAL A 363 17.73 -8.66 -5.69
N LEU A 364 17.08 -8.29 -4.57
CA LEU A 364 17.70 -7.52 -3.50
C LEU A 364 18.93 -8.24 -2.93
N ILE A 365 18.78 -9.50 -2.50
CA ILE A 365 19.87 -10.28 -1.91
C ILE A 365 20.98 -10.53 -2.93
N THR A 366 20.63 -10.91 -4.17
CA THR A 366 21.61 -11.10 -5.24
C THR A 366 22.41 -9.82 -5.48
N SER A 367 21.74 -8.65 -5.56
CA SER A 367 22.45 -7.38 -5.74
C SER A 367 23.35 -7.03 -4.56
N LEU A 368 22.93 -7.31 -3.32
CA LEU A 368 23.75 -7.09 -2.11
C LEU A 368 25.00 -7.96 -2.09
N ILE A 369 24.98 -9.12 -2.75
CA ILE A 369 26.13 -10.02 -2.86
C ILE A 369 27.01 -9.66 -4.05
N VAL A 370 26.43 -9.27 -5.19
CA VAL A 370 27.17 -9.07 -6.46
C VAL A 370 27.81 -7.68 -6.56
N LEU A 371 27.13 -6.62 -6.12
CA LEU A 371 27.61 -5.25 -6.24
C LEU A 371 28.94 -4.95 -5.51
N PRO A 372 29.25 -5.55 -4.35
CA PRO A 372 30.56 -5.43 -3.72
C PRO A 372 31.71 -5.93 -4.62
N TYR A 373 31.50 -7.02 -5.38
CA TYR A 373 32.50 -7.50 -6.34
C TYR A 373 32.72 -6.54 -7.52
N LEU A 374 31.79 -5.60 -7.74
CA LEU A 374 31.90 -4.54 -8.74
C LEU A 374 32.42 -3.22 -8.13
N GLY A 375 32.86 -3.24 -6.87
CA GLY A 375 33.44 -2.09 -6.17
C GLY A 375 32.41 -1.12 -5.56
N VAL A 376 31.13 -1.51 -5.47
CA VAL A 376 30.09 -0.68 -4.83
C VAL A 376 29.90 -1.14 -3.38
N HIS A 377 30.25 -0.27 -2.44
CA HIS A 377 30.21 -0.55 -1.00
C HIS A 377 29.36 0.46 -0.22
N GLY A 378 29.14 0.18 1.07
CA GLY A 378 28.55 1.12 2.02
C GLY A 378 27.10 1.53 1.71
N ALA A 379 26.76 2.80 1.92
CA ALA A 379 25.40 3.28 1.72
C ALA A 379 24.93 3.22 0.24
N THR A 380 25.86 3.40 -0.69
CA THR A 380 25.60 3.30 -2.14
C THR A 380 25.18 1.88 -2.52
N LEU A 381 25.84 0.87 -1.95
CA LEU A 381 25.43 -0.55 -2.08
C LEU A 381 23.98 -0.72 -1.61
N GLY A 382 23.66 -0.19 -0.42
CA GLY A 382 22.32 -0.36 0.13
C GLY A 382 21.20 0.25 -0.72
N VAL A 383 21.36 1.50 -1.16
CA VAL A 383 20.35 2.17 -2.01
C VAL A 383 20.31 1.58 -3.42
N GLY A 384 21.46 1.23 -3.99
CA GLY A 384 21.55 0.58 -5.31
C GLY A 384 20.83 -0.77 -5.32
N SER A 385 21.07 -1.59 -4.28
CA SER A 385 20.38 -2.87 -4.10
C SER A 385 18.87 -2.71 -3.90
N LEU A 386 18.44 -1.69 -3.15
CA LEU A 386 17.01 -1.38 -3.02
C LEU A 386 16.39 -1.03 -4.36
N LEU A 387 17.04 -0.19 -5.17
CA LEU A 387 16.57 0.17 -6.50
C LEU A 387 16.42 -1.09 -7.38
N ALA A 388 17.43 -1.97 -7.38
CA ALA A 388 17.38 -3.24 -8.11
C ALA A 388 16.17 -4.10 -7.67
N GLY A 389 15.92 -4.20 -6.37
CA GLY A 389 14.74 -4.89 -5.83
C GLY A 389 13.41 -4.28 -6.33
N PHE A 390 13.29 -2.95 -6.34
CA PHE A 390 12.11 -2.25 -6.87
C PHE A 390 11.92 -2.48 -8.38
N VAL A 391 13.00 -2.49 -9.16
CA VAL A 391 12.96 -2.80 -10.59
C VAL A 391 12.52 -4.24 -10.83
N GLY A 392 13.06 -5.20 -10.08
CA GLY A 392 12.65 -6.60 -10.14
C GLY A 392 11.17 -6.78 -9.83
N GLU A 393 10.69 -6.20 -8.73
CA GLU A 393 9.27 -6.21 -8.36
C GLU A 393 8.39 -5.62 -9.48
N SER A 394 8.74 -4.45 -9.99
CA SER A 394 8.00 -3.74 -11.03
C SER A 394 7.92 -4.54 -12.33
N THR A 395 9.03 -5.18 -12.71
CA THR A 395 9.12 -6.04 -13.90
C THR A 395 8.21 -7.27 -13.76
N MET A 396 8.22 -7.94 -12.60
CA MET A 396 7.33 -9.08 -12.37
C MET A 396 5.85 -8.68 -12.40
N VAL A 397 5.50 -7.52 -11.84
CA VAL A 397 4.14 -6.98 -11.92
C VAL A 397 3.76 -6.67 -13.37
N ALA A 398 4.67 -6.14 -14.18
CA ALA A 398 4.46 -5.92 -15.62
C ALA A 398 4.20 -7.24 -16.37
N ILE A 399 5.02 -8.26 -16.14
CA ILE A 399 4.84 -9.59 -16.73
C ILE A 399 3.48 -10.18 -16.33
N ALA A 400 3.14 -10.11 -15.04
CA ALA A 400 1.85 -10.61 -14.54
C ALA A 400 0.66 -9.86 -15.17
N ALA A 401 0.77 -8.53 -15.33
CA ALA A 401 -0.25 -7.74 -15.99
C ALA A 401 -0.40 -8.11 -17.47
N CYS A 402 0.71 -8.29 -18.20
CA CYS A 402 0.70 -8.74 -19.59
C CYS A 402 0.04 -10.13 -19.73
N TYR A 403 0.35 -11.07 -18.84
CA TYR A 403 -0.28 -12.40 -18.83
C TYR A 403 -1.81 -12.31 -18.64
N VAL A 404 -2.26 -11.50 -17.68
CA VAL A 404 -3.69 -11.28 -17.44
C VAL A 404 -4.38 -10.63 -18.63
N TYR A 405 -3.73 -9.65 -19.26
CA TYR A 405 -4.22 -8.97 -20.46
C TYR A 405 -4.38 -9.94 -21.63
N GLN A 406 -3.36 -10.74 -21.94
CA GLN A 406 -3.43 -11.74 -23.00
C GLN A 406 -4.53 -12.77 -22.76
N LYS A 407 -4.69 -13.25 -21.51
CA LYS A 407 -5.76 -14.18 -21.15
C LYS A 407 -7.15 -13.58 -21.32
N GLN A 408 -7.31 -12.28 -21.06
CA GLN A 408 -8.58 -11.57 -21.33
C GLN A 408 -8.83 -11.40 -22.82
N LYS A 409 -7.81 -11.02 -23.60
CA LYS A 409 -7.92 -10.88 -25.05
C LYS A 409 -8.29 -12.21 -25.70
N LYS A 410 -7.63 -13.31 -25.33
CA LYS A 410 -7.95 -14.66 -25.84
C LYS A 410 -9.40 -15.04 -25.56
N LYS A 411 -9.87 -14.89 -24.32
CA LYS A 411 -11.27 -15.17 -23.96
C LYS A 411 -12.28 -14.34 -24.75
N ARG A 412 -11.94 -13.08 -25.05
CA ARG A 412 -12.82 -12.22 -25.84
C ARG A 412 -12.91 -12.71 -27.28
N ASN A 413 -11.78 -13.03 -27.89
CA ASN A 413 -11.74 -13.60 -29.23
C ASN A 413 -12.47 -14.95 -29.31
N ASP A 414 -12.27 -15.84 -28.33
CA ASP A 414 -12.95 -17.15 -28.29
C ASP A 414 -14.48 -16.98 -28.21
N ASN A 415 -14.96 -16.01 -27.42
CA ASN A 415 -16.38 -15.69 -27.33
C ASN A 415 -16.93 -15.06 -28.63
N GLU A 416 -16.19 -14.15 -29.26
CA GLU A 416 -16.57 -13.55 -30.56
C GLU A 416 -16.71 -14.65 -31.64
N THR A 417 -15.79 -15.61 -31.69
CA THR A 417 -15.87 -16.75 -32.63
C THR A 417 -16.99 -17.76 -32.30
N ALA A 418 -17.38 -17.89 -31.04
CA ALA A 418 -18.50 -18.76 -30.65
C ALA A 418 -19.86 -18.15 -31.02
N THR A 419 -20.01 -16.81 -30.89
CA THR A 419 -21.21 -16.10 -31.36
C THR A 419 -21.35 -16.08 -32.88
N GLU A 420 -20.23 -15.97 -33.63
CA GLU A 420 -20.26 -16.08 -35.10
C GLU A 420 -20.59 -17.51 -35.59
N GLY A 421 -20.22 -18.53 -34.81
CA GLY A 421 -20.54 -19.94 -35.09
C GLY A 421 -22.00 -20.31 -34.81
N GLU A 422 -22.65 -19.68 -33.81
CA GLU A 422 -24.08 -19.85 -33.54
C GLU A 422 -24.96 -19.11 -34.57
N ASP A 423 -24.54 -17.92 -35.02
CA ASP A 423 -25.24 -17.18 -36.08
C ASP A 423 -25.10 -17.86 -37.46
N SER A 424 -23.97 -18.52 -37.75
CA SER A 424 -23.79 -19.29 -39.00
C SER A 424 -24.57 -20.62 -39.01
N ALA A 425 -24.84 -21.21 -37.84
CA ALA A 425 -25.59 -22.46 -37.74
C ALA A 425 -27.11 -22.30 -37.94
N MET A 426 -27.65 -21.07 -37.86
CA MET A 426 -29.07 -20.81 -38.16
C MET A 426 -29.34 -20.45 -39.64
N THR A 427 -28.33 -20.40 -40.50
CA THR A 427 -28.48 -20.06 -41.93
C THR A 427 -28.61 -21.26 -42.89
N ASP A 428 -28.50 -22.50 -42.41
CA ASP A 428 -28.60 -23.72 -43.23
C ASP A 428 -29.97 -24.45 -43.06
N MET A 429 -31.07 -23.71 -43.16
CA MET A 429 -32.37 -24.30 -43.49
C MET A 429 -32.84 -23.77 -44.85
N PRO A 430 -33.08 -24.63 -45.85
CA PRO A 430 -33.44 -24.18 -47.18
C PRO A 430 -34.83 -23.54 -47.16
N GLN A 431 -34.92 -22.33 -47.72
CA GLN A 431 -36.18 -21.73 -48.17
C GLN A 431 -36.76 -22.65 -49.24
N ILE A 432 -37.95 -23.19 -49.00
CA ILE A 432 -38.77 -23.81 -50.05
C ILE A 432 -39.76 -22.76 -50.55
N GLU A 433 -39.59 -22.41 -51.82
CA GLU A 433 -40.43 -21.56 -52.65
C GLU A 433 -41.79 -22.20 -52.98
N GLU A 434 -42.83 -21.35 -52.90
CA GLU A 434 -43.95 -21.18 -53.83
C GLU A 434 -44.90 -22.34 -54.26
N MET A 435 -46.18 -22.15 -53.91
CA MET A 435 -47.32 -21.90 -54.85
C MET A 435 -48.48 -22.93 -54.88
N THR A 436 -49.68 -22.35 -54.63
CA THR A 436 -51.06 -22.73 -55.03
C THR A 436 -51.64 -24.09 -54.62
N ASP A 437 -52.71 -24.07 -53.81
CA ASP A 437 -54.07 -24.14 -54.38
C ASP A 437 -55.18 -23.78 -53.37
N ILE A 438 -56.27 -23.30 -53.96
CA ILE A 438 -57.49 -22.71 -53.38
C ILE A 438 -58.38 -23.79 -52.75
N VAL A 439 -59.22 -23.44 -51.75
CA VAL A 439 -60.69 -23.73 -51.66
C VAL A 439 -61.23 -23.74 -50.21
N GLU A 440 -62.26 -22.89 -50.03
CA GLU A 440 -63.42 -22.91 -49.10
C GLU A 440 -63.32 -22.65 -47.58
N MET A 441 -63.80 -21.45 -47.23
CA MET A 441 -64.93 -21.16 -46.32
C MET A 441 -65.23 -22.12 -45.15
N ARG A 442 -65.22 -21.58 -43.92
CA ARG A 442 -66.47 -21.34 -43.17
C ARG A 442 -66.27 -20.37 -41.99
N GLU A 443 -67.21 -19.44 -41.90
CA GLU A 443 -67.48 -18.48 -40.83
C GLU A 443 -67.90 -19.12 -39.49
N GLU A 444 -67.82 -18.30 -38.42
CA GLU A 444 -68.70 -18.26 -37.23
C GLU A 444 -68.59 -19.42 -36.21
N ASN A 445 -68.59 -19.22 -34.88
CA ASN A 445 -69.32 -18.25 -34.06
C ASN A 445 -68.68 -18.02 -32.67
N GLU A 446 -68.92 -16.81 -32.16
CA GLU A 446 -69.08 -16.33 -30.76
C GLU A 446 -68.07 -16.66 -29.66
#